data_AF-A0A317HJ31-F1
#
_entry.id   AF-A0A317HJ31-F1
#
_cell.length_a   1.000
_cell.length_b   1.000
_cell.length_c   1.000
_cell.angle_alpha   90.00
_cell.angle_beta   90.00
_cell.angle_gamma   90.00
#
_symmetry.space_group_name_H-M   'P 1'
#
loop_
_entity.id
_entity.type
_entity.pdbx_description
1 polymer ?
#
loop_
_entity_poly.entity_id
_entity_poly.type
_entity_poly.pdbx_seq_one_letter_code
_entity_poly.pdbx_strand_id
1 'polypeptide(L)'
;MAGIYQSSEELPQLFYQALRQVMEGDITPMLALWSTQEDVTYVDPAGQLHQGPDGIVTYWRQAARRNIESSSKVLATADLILMYAGDSLICTVMAEHIWISQPSGRLL
;
A
#
# COMPACT_ATOMS: atom_id res chain seq x y z
N MET A 1 9.68 1.91 -13.78
CA MET A 1 8.96 2.92 -14.60
C MET A 1 7.78 3.39 -13.77
N ALA A 2 7.68 4.68 -13.47
CA ALA A 2 6.48 5.23 -12.84
C ALA A 2 5.29 5.11 -13.80
N GLY A 3 4.11 4.73 -13.30
CA GLY A 3 2.90 4.68 -14.09
C GLY A 3 2.42 6.08 -14.50
N ILE A 4 1.93 6.21 -15.74
CA ILE A 4 1.15 7.38 -16.15
C ILE A 4 -0.32 7.03 -15.93
N TYR A 5 -0.96 7.68 -14.95
CA TYR A 5 -2.35 7.42 -14.58
C TYR A 5 -3.28 8.41 -15.28
N GLN A 6 -4.34 7.90 -15.92
CA GLN A 6 -5.27 8.73 -16.71
C GLN A 6 -6.29 9.47 -15.85
N SER A 7 -6.60 8.94 -14.66
CA SER A 7 -7.43 9.60 -13.66
C SER A 7 -6.82 9.39 -12.27
N SER A 8 -6.71 10.48 -11.52
CA SER A 8 -6.27 10.43 -10.12
C SER A 8 -7.28 9.76 -9.20
N GLU A 9 -8.55 9.68 -9.61
CA GLU A 9 -9.62 9.01 -8.87
C GLU A 9 -9.38 7.50 -8.74
N GLU A 10 -8.62 6.91 -9.66
CA GLU A 10 -8.33 5.47 -9.67
C GLU A 10 -7.11 5.10 -8.81
N LEU A 11 -6.25 6.07 -8.47
CA LEU A 11 -5.02 5.84 -7.70
C LEU A 11 -5.26 5.10 -6.38
N PRO A 12 -6.30 5.44 -5.59
CA PRO A 12 -6.57 4.72 -4.36
C PRO A 12 -6.94 3.26 -4.61
N GLN A 13 -7.83 2.98 -5.57
CA GLN A 13 -8.18 1.61 -5.95
C GLN A 13 -6.95 0.83 -6.44
N LEU A 14 -6.10 1.45 -7.25
CA LEU A 14 -4.85 0.85 -7.72
C LEU A 14 -3.89 0.54 -6.57
N PHE A 15 -3.81 1.42 -5.56
CA PHE A 15 -3.03 1.17 -4.35
C PHE A 15 -3.50 -0.10 -3.62
N TYR A 16 -4.80 -0.27 -3.37
CA TYR A 16 -5.29 -1.49 -2.71
C TYR A 16 -5.22 -2.73 -3.59
N GLN A 17 -5.31 -2.59 -4.92
CA GLN A 17 -5.04 -3.69 -5.85
C GLN A 17 -3.57 -4.15 -5.75
N ALA A 18 -2.63 -3.21 -5.78
CA ALA A 18 -1.22 -3.48 -5.61
C ALA A 18 -0.88 -4.02 -4.21
N LEU A 19 -1.55 -3.52 -3.17
CA LEU A 19 -1.34 -3.97 -1.80
C LEU A 19 -1.68 -5.46 -1.64
N ARG A 20 -2.73 -5.96 -2.32
CA ARG A 20 -3.04 -7.40 -2.33
C ARG A 20 -1.89 -8.24 -2.90
N GLN A 21 -1.22 -7.74 -3.94
CA GLN A 21 -0.06 -8.42 -4.51
C GLN A 21 1.13 -8.41 -3.55
N VAL A 22 1.32 -7.33 -2.77
CA VAL A 22 2.31 -7.28 -1.69
C VAL A 22 2.01 -8.36 -0.64
N MET A 23 0.74 -8.60 -0.29
CA MET A 23 0.36 -9.67 0.65
C MET A 23 0.71 -11.08 0.12
N GLU A 24 0.86 -11.23 -1.20
CA GLU A 24 1.28 -12.46 -1.88
C GLU A 24 2.80 -12.51 -2.12
N GLY A 25 3.53 -11.44 -1.78
CA GLY A 25 4.98 -11.35 -1.90
C GLY A 25 5.48 -10.54 -3.09
N ASP A 26 4.61 -10.08 -3.98
CA ASP A 26 4.99 -9.29 -5.15
C ASP A 26 4.83 -7.79 -4.89
N ILE A 27 5.96 -7.09 -4.83
CA ILE A 27 6.00 -5.64 -4.63
C ILE A 27 5.95 -4.85 -5.94
N THR A 28 6.07 -5.51 -7.09
CA THR A 28 6.25 -4.83 -8.39
C THR A 28 5.08 -3.89 -8.71
N PRO A 29 3.80 -4.29 -8.56
CA PRO A 29 2.68 -3.40 -8.84
C PRO A 29 2.62 -2.22 -7.87
N MET A 30 3.04 -2.43 -6.62
CA MET A 30 3.07 -1.37 -5.60
C MET A 30 4.12 -0.32 -5.96
N LEU A 31 5.34 -0.74 -6.29
CA LEU A 31 6.42 0.18 -6.65
C LEU A 31 6.14 1.00 -7.92
N ALA A 32 5.28 0.52 -8.82
CA ALA A 32 4.88 1.26 -10.01
C ALA A 32 4.06 2.53 -9.71
N LEU A 33 3.39 2.58 -8.55
CA LEU A 33 2.55 3.71 -8.11
C LEU A 33 3.34 4.87 -7.52
N TRP A 34 4.60 4.64 -7.15
CA TRP A 34 5.39 5.64 -6.45
C TRP A 34 6.15 6.55 -7.42
N SER A 35 6.27 7.82 -7.03
CA SER A 35 7.21 8.74 -7.67
C SER A 35 8.64 8.19 -7.58
N THR A 36 9.43 8.41 -8.62
CA THR A 36 10.86 8.09 -8.65
C THR A 36 11.74 9.26 -8.22
N GLN A 37 11.15 10.36 -7.76
CA GLN A 37 11.87 11.54 -7.27
C GLN A 37 12.37 11.32 -5.84
N GLU A 38 13.46 11.98 -5.47
CA GLU A 38 14.11 11.85 -4.15
C GLU A 38 13.28 12.37 -2.98
N ASP A 39 12.29 13.22 -3.26
CA ASP A 39 11.38 13.80 -2.27
C ASP A 39 10.15 12.93 -1.97
N VAL A 40 10.03 11.75 -2.60
CA VAL A 40 8.96 10.80 -2.29
C VAL A 40 9.03 10.39 -0.82
N THR A 41 7.89 10.42 -0.14
CA THR A 41 7.78 10.09 1.28
C THR A 41 6.60 9.18 1.53
N TYR A 42 6.76 8.30 2.50
CA TYR A 42 5.71 7.44 3.02
C TYR A 42 5.81 7.35 4.53
N VAL A 43 4.70 7.57 5.22
CA VAL A 43 4.58 7.34 6.66
C VAL A 43 3.81 6.05 6.85
N ASP A 44 4.45 5.06 7.47
CA ASP A 44 3.84 3.76 7.68
C ASP A 44 2.84 3.76 8.86
N PRO A 45 2.07 2.67 9.07
CA PRO A 45 1.11 2.59 10.17
C PRO A 45 1.71 2.70 11.58
N ALA A 46 3.03 2.52 11.74
CA ALA A 46 3.73 2.72 13.01
C ALA A 46 4.22 4.17 13.19
N GLY A 47 3.93 5.06 12.23
CA GLY A 47 4.37 6.44 12.21
C GLY A 47 5.83 6.61 11.77
N GLN A 48 6.47 5.57 11.21
CA GLN A 48 7.83 5.68 10.70
C GLN A 48 7.84 6.34 9.31
N LEU A 49 8.74 7.31 9.14
CA LEU A 49 8.97 8.00 7.88
C LEU A 49 9.98 7.23 7.01
N HIS A 50 9.58 6.93 5.78
CA HIS A 50 10.41 6.35 4.72
C HIS A 50 10.55 7.40 3.62
N GLN A 51 11.79 7.80 3.32
CA GLN A 51 12.07 8.88 2.36
C GLN A 51 12.93 8.36 1.21
N GLY A 52 12.68 8.90 0.02
CA GLY A 52 13.39 8.58 -1.21
C GLY A 52 12.99 7.20 -1.77
N PRO A 53 13.29 6.93 -3.05
CA PRO A 53 12.94 5.66 -3.70
C PRO A 53 13.44 4.43 -2.93
N ASP A 54 14.66 4.48 -2.38
CA ASP A 54 15.25 3.37 -1.63
C ASP A 54 14.51 3.08 -0.32
N GLY A 55 14.02 4.11 0.37
CA GLY A 55 13.20 3.97 1.58
C GLY A 55 11.88 3.27 1.27
N ILE A 56 11.20 3.70 0.19
CA ILE A 56 9.96 3.09 -0.29
C ILE A 56 10.18 1.61 -0.66
N VAL A 57 11.23 1.30 -1.44
CA VAL A 57 11.56 -0.07 -1.83
C VAL A 57 11.86 -0.94 -0.61
N THR A 58 12.64 -0.41 0.34
CA THR A 58 13.00 -1.13 1.57
C THR A 58 11.77 -1.50 2.38
N TYR A 59 10.87 -0.53 2.61
CA TYR A 59 9.63 -0.77 3.34
C TYR A 59 8.78 -1.86 2.66
N TRP A 60 8.45 -1.70 1.37
CA TRP A 60 7.56 -2.63 0.69
C TRP A 60 8.14 -4.04 0.60
N ARG A 61 9.46 -4.17 0.42
CA ARG A 61 10.14 -5.47 0.46
C ARG A 61 10.02 -6.14 1.83
N GLN A 62 10.17 -5.38 2.91
CA GLN A 62 9.98 -5.89 4.26
C GLN A 62 8.52 -6.28 4.51
N ALA A 63 7.56 -5.48 4.07
CA ALA A 63 6.13 -5.76 4.19
C ALA A 63 5.74 -7.06 3.46
N ALA A 64 6.18 -7.24 2.21
CA ALA A 64 5.98 -8.47 1.45
C ALA A 64 6.56 -9.70 2.16
N ARG A 65 7.81 -9.59 2.63
CA ARG A 65 8.48 -10.66 3.38
C ARG A 65 7.71 -11.06 4.63
N ARG A 66 7.29 -10.08 5.46
CA ARG A 66 6.52 -10.34 6.68
C ARG A 66 5.20 -11.05 6.38
N ASN A 67 4.52 -10.69 5.31
CA ASN A 67 3.26 -11.34 4.94
C ASN A 67 3.43 -12.78 4.46
N ILE A 68 4.51 -13.09 3.73
CA ILE A 68 4.84 -14.47 3.35
C ILE A 68 5.21 -15.31 4.57
N GLU A 69 6.01 -14.76 5.49
CA GLU A 69 6.46 -15.46 6.70
C GLU A 69 5.33 -15.63 7.73
N SER A 70 4.29 -14.79 7.67
CA SER A 70 3.13 -14.85 8.56
C SER A 70 2.21 -16.02 8.22
N SER A 71 1.80 -16.76 9.25
CA SER A 71 0.72 -17.75 9.15
C SER A 71 -0.66 -17.09 9.05
N SER A 72 -0.78 -15.82 9.45
CA SER A 72 -2.01 -15.03 9.33
C SER A 72 -2.12 -14.44 7.93
N LYS A 73 -3.31 -14.46 7.34
CA LYS A 73 -3.59 -13.77 6.08
C LYS A 73 -4.31 -12.46 6.34
N VAL A 74 -3.74 -11.39 5.80
CA VAL A 74 -4.29 -10.03 5.85
C VAL A 74 -4.94 -9.73 4.51
N LEU A 75 -6.19 -9.29 4.55
CA LEU A 75 -6.89 -8.69 3.42
C LEU A 75 -7.24 -7.26 3.79
N ALA A 76 -7.02 -6.34 2.85
CA ALA A 76 -7.42 -4.96 3.00
C ALA A 76 -8.15 -4.47 1.75
N THR A 77 -9.23 -3.74 1.97
CA THR A 77 -9.91 -2.92 0.97
C THR A 77 -10.14 -1.54 1.56
N ALA A 78 -10.48 -0.56 0.73
CA ALA A 78 -10.89 0.73 1.26
C ALA A 78 -11.96 1.39 0.40
N ASP A 79 -12.79 2.17 1.08
CA ASP A 79 -13.79 3.04 0.48
C ASP A 79 -13.26 4.47 0.47
N LEU A 80 -13.33 5.12 -0.68
CA LEU A 80 -13.03 6.55 -0.81
C LEU A 80 -14.17 7.35 -0.16
N ILE A 81 -13.86 8.13 0.89
CA ILE A 81 -14.81 8.98 1.59
C ILE A 81 -14.81 10.39 0.96
N LEU A 82 -13.61 10.92 0.74
CA LEU A 82 -13.41 12.27 0.23
C LEU A 82 -12.17 12.28 -0.66
N MET A 83 -12.26 13.00 -1.78
CA MET A 83 -11.10 13.42 -2.55
C MET A 83 -11.15 14.93 -2.71
N TYR A 84 -10.02 15.58 -2.42
CA TYR A 84 -9.76 16.95 -2.80
C TYR A 84 -8.63 16.94 -3.83
N ALA A 85 -8.89 17.51 -5.00
CA ALA A 85 -7.89 17.67 -6.05
C ALA A 85 -7.73 19.17 -6.36
N GLY A 86 -6.53 19.69 -6.15
CA GLY A 86 -6.11 21.00 -6.64
C GLY A 86 -5.06 20.85 -7.75
N ASP A 87 -4.52 21.98 -8.21
CA ASP A 87 -3.59 22.01 -9.35
C ASP A 87 -2.26 21.26 -9.10
N SER A 88 -1.87 21.09 -7.84
CA SER A 88 -0.56 20.51 -7.48
C SER A 88 -0.64 19.45 -6.38
N LEU A 89 -1.82 19.18 -5.84
CA LEU A 89 -2.00 18.25 -4.73
C LEU A 89 -3.33 17.53 -4.86
N ILE A 90 -3.29 16.23 -4.60
CA ILE A 90 -4.47 15.40 -4.42
C ILE A 90 -4.40 14.82 -3.01
N CYS A 91 -5.48 14.99 -2.26
CA CYS A 91 -5.65 14.43 -0.93
C CYS A 91 -6.87 13.51 -0.96
N THR A 92 -6.69 12.28 -0.51
CA THR A 92 -7.77 11.31 -0.35
C THR A 92 -7.94 10.97 1.12
N VAL A 93 -9.19 10.85 1.55
CA VAL A 93 -9.57 10.32 2.85
C VAL A 93 -10.35 9.04 2.60
N MET A 94 -9.94 7.96 3.26
CA MET A 94 -10.46 6.62 3.00
C MET A 94 -10.79 5.91 4.31
N ALA A 95 -11.81 5.04 4.27
CA ALA A 95 -12.05 4.06 5.31
C ALA A 95 -11.40 2.74 4.87
N GLU A 96 -10.37 2.30 5.59
CA GLU A 96 -9.79 0.97 5.40
C GLU A 96 -10.59 -0.09 6.15
N HIS A 97 -10.89 -1.17 5.44
CA HIS A 97 -11.46 -2.38 6.02
C HIS A 97 -10.39 -3.47 5.99
N ILE A 98 -9.96 -3.89 7.18
CA ILE A 98 -8.85 -4.84 7.33
C ILE A 98 -9.38 -6.10 8.01
N TRP A 99 -9.16 -7.23 7.35
CA TRP A 99 -9.45 -8.55 7.90
C TRP A 99 -8.15 -9.30 8.13
N ILE A 100 -8.03 -9.87 9.32
CA ILE A 100 -6.91 -10.73 9.69
C ILE A 100 -7.51 -12.11 9.96
N SER A 101 -7.22 -13.07 9.09
CA SER A 101 -7.49 -14.47 9.36
C SER A 101 -6.27 -15.09 10.00
N GLN A 102 -6.46 -15.69 11.16
CA GLN A 102 -5.45 -16.55 11.77
C GLN A 102 -5.77 -17.98 11.37
N PRO A 103 -4.75 -18.85 11.21
CA PRO A 103 -5.02 -20.28 11.14
C PRO A 103 -5.82 -20.64 12.38
N SER A 104 -7.00 -21.22 12.21
CA SER A 104 -7.78 -21.72 13.33
C SER A 104 -6.89 -22.68 14.11
N GLY A 105 -6.37 -22.24 15.25
CA GLY A 105 -5.86 -23.14 16.26
C GLY A 105 -7.00 -24.10 16.55
N ARG A 106 -6.80 -25.38 16.25
CA ARG A 106 -7.73 -26.42 16.62
C ARG A 106 -8.00 -26.28 18.11
N LEU A 107 -9.27 -26.19 18.48
CA LEU A 107 -9.76 -26.57 19.80
C LEU A 107 -9.25 -27.99 20.07
N LEU A 108 -8.29 -28.14 20.99
CA LEU A 108 -8.15 -29.23 21.95
C LEU A 108 -7.39 -28.70 23.17
#